data_AF-A0A7Y6FE09-F1
#
_entry.id   AF-A0A7Y6FE09-F1
#
_cell.length_a   1.000
_cell.length_b   1.000
_cell.length_c   1.000
_cell.angle_alpha   90.00
_cell.angle_beta   90.00
_cell.angle_gamma   90.00
#
_symmetry.space_group_name_H-M   'P 1'
#
loop_
_entity.id
_entity.type
_entity.pdbx_description
1 polymer ?
#
loop_
_entity_poly.entity_id
_entity_poly.type
_entity_poly.pdbx_seq_one_letter_code
_entity_poly.pdbx_strand_id
1 'polypeptide(L)'
;MNRAVAIVTAFVLFGEAVGIFAVNAVLATVTENQNMSLAGMDPKAMTTGTWVLGGVSALLLVGCGLIPLLAGVRDRAPGRFGRIALIGCAVVHGVLGAVTVGLVGWSAFAFLMVVLALLVFTLLAYGPEPGGDDRTGDGKAAPAAA
;
A
#
# COMPACT_ATOMS: atom_id res chain seq x y z
N MET A 1 -14.23 -8.87 14.59
CA MET A 1 -12.83 -9.15 14.21
C MET A 1 -12.37 -8.23 13.08
N ASN A 2 -13.14 -8.11 12.00
CA ASN A 2 -12.83 -7.31 10.80
C ASN A 2 -12.45 -5.86 11.10
N ARG A 3 -13.24 -5.18 11.96
CA ARG A 3 -12.97 -3.81 12.41
C ARG A 3 -11.62 -3.64 13.11
N ALA A 4 -11.26 -4.57 13.99
CA ALA A 4 -10.01 -4.49 14.74
C ALA A 4 -8.81 -4.64 13.79
N VAL A 5 -8.87 -5.61 12.88
CA VAL A 5 -7.79 -5.83 11.91
C VAL A 5 -7.62 -4.61 11.01
N ALA A 6 -8.69 -4.03 10.47
CA ALA A 6 -8.59 -2.85 9.61
C ALA A 6 -8.00 -1.63 10.33
N ILE A 7 -8.32 -1.43 11.61
CA ILE A 7 -7.73 -0.36 12.42
C ILE A 7 -6.24 -0.64 12.65
N VAL A 8 -5.86 -1.88 12.98
CA VAL A 8 -4.45 -2.27 13.15
C VAL A 8 -3.67 -2.07 11.85
N THR A 9 -4.21 -2.52 10.71
CA THR A 9 -3.61 -2.30 9.38
C THR A 9 -3.38 -0.82 9.11
N ALA A 10 -4.34 0.04 9.43
CA ALA A 10 -4.19 1.48 9.26
C ALA A 10 -3.01 2.05 10.07
N PHE A 11 -2.93 1.72 11.36
CA PHE A 11 -1.86 2.21 12.21
C PHE A 11 -0.49 1.69 11.81
N VAL A 12 -0.41 0.43 11.38
CA VAL A 12 0.84 -0.15 10.84
C VAL A 12 1.30 0.63 9.60
N LEU A 13 0.41 0.89 8.64
CA LEU A 13 0.74 1.66 7.44
C LEU A 13 1.15 3.11 7.76
N PHE A 14 0.55 3.73 8.77
CA PHE A 14 0.99 5.05 9.24
C PHE A 14 2.38 5.00 9.88
N GLY A 15 2.67 3.98 10.68
CA GLY A 15 4.00 3.75 11.24
C GLY A 15 5.05 3.55 10.15
N GLU A 16 4.73 2.78 9.12
CA GLU A 16 5.59 2.58 7.95
C GLU A 16 5.79 3.86 7.16
N ALA A 17 4.75 4.69 6.98
CA ALA A 17 4.89 5.98 6.31
C ALA A 17 5.93 6.87 7.01
N VAL A 18 5.87 6.93 8.35
CA VAL A 18 6.86 7.66 9.16
C VAL A 18 8.25 7.04 9.02
N GLY A 19 8.36 5.72 9.11
CA GLY A 19 9.63 5.00 8.97
C GLY A 19 10.29 5.22 7.61
N ILE A 20 9.54 5.08 6.52
CA ILE A 20 10.03 5.29 5.15
C ILE A 20 10.44 6.74 4.95
N PHE A 21 9.64 7.71 5.41
CA PHE A 21 10.02 9.12 5.30
C PHE A 21 11.30 9.41 6.07
N ALA A 22 11.42 8.95 7.32
CA ALA A 22 12.59 9.15 8.15
C ALA A 22 13.85 8.53 7.55
N VAL A 23 13.78 7.30 7.04
CA VAL A 23 14.90 6.62 6.38
C VAL A 23 15.35 7.40 5.14
N ASN A 24 14.41 7.78 4.27
CA ASN A 24 14.75 8.55 3.07
C ASN A 24 15.28 9.95 3.41
N ALA A 25 14.73 10.63 4.41
CA ALA A 25 15.23 11.92 4.88
C ALA A 25 16.69 11.82 5.36
N VAL A 26 17.00 10.80 6.17
CA VAL A 26 18.39 10.54 6.62
C VAL A 26 19.30 10.27 5.43
N LEU A 27 18.88 9.40 4.50
CA LEU A 27 19.66 9.08 3.31
C LEU A 27 19.89 10.32 2.43
N ALA A 28 18.88 11.17 2.26
CA ALA A 28 18.99 12.40 1.48
C ALA A 28 19.98 13.38 2.13
N THR A 29 19.86 13.62 3.45
CA THR A 29 20.79 14.50 4.18
C THR A 29 22.22 13.97 4.16
N VAL A 30 22.43 12.66 4.32
CA VAL A 30 23.77 12.07 4.24
C VAL A 30 24.34 12.23 2.83
N THR A 31 23.54 11.95 1.79
CA THR A 31 23.97 12.10 0.38
C THR A 31 24.34 13.54 0.06
N GLU A 32 23.54 14.51 0.55
CA GLU A 32 23.78 15.94 0.39
C GLU A 32 25.09 16.36 1.06
N ASN A 33 25.34 15.94 2.30
CA ASN A 33 26.55 16.27 3.03
C ASN A 33 27.82 15.61 2.46
N GLN A 34 27.69 14.43 1.86
CA GLN A 34 28.83 13.68 1.32
C GLN A 34 29.17 14.09 -0.12
N ASN A 35 28.32 14.89 -0.79
CA ASN A 35 28.45 15.23 -2.21
C ASN A 35 28.80 14.00 -3.09
N MET A 36 28.23 12.84 -2.72
CA MET A 36 28.53 11.60 -3.40
C MET A 36 27.90 11.62 -4.79
N SER A 37 28.70 11.29 -5.82
CA SER A 37 28.19 10.93 -7.13
C SER A 37 28.12 9.41 -7.22
N LEU A 38 26.93 8.87 -7.50
CA LEU A 38 26.79 7.45 -7.86
C LEU A 38 26.87 7.32 -9.38
N ALA A 39 27.93 6.68 -9.86
CA ALA A 39 28.13 6.41 -11.29
C ALA A 39 28.07 7.66 -12.20
N GLY A 40 28.54 8.82 -11.73
CA GLY A 40 28.51 10.07 -12.49
C GLY A 40 27.18 10.82 -12.44
N MET A 41 26.20 10.31 -11.68
CA MET A 41 24.93 11.01 -11.45
C MET A 41 25.15 12.27 -10.62
N ASP A 42 24.43 13.35 -10.98
CA ASP A 42 24.46 14.61 -10.25
C ASP A 42 24.00 14.40 -8.79
N PRO A 43 24.84 14.72 -7.78
CA PRO A 43 24.48 14.60 -6.37
C PRO A 43 23.18 15.31 -5.99
N LYS A 44 22.87 16.44 -6.67
CA LYS A 44 21.62 17.18 -6.42
C LYS A 44 20.39 16.43 -6.92
N ALA A 45 20.51 15.77 -8.07
CA ALA A 45 19.44 14.94 -8.61
C ALA A 45 19.17 13.73 -7.71
N MET A 46 20.22 13.09 -7.17
CA MET A 46 20.05 12.00 -6.20
C MET A 46 19.37 12.46 -4.91
N THR A 47 19.87 13.54 -4.30
CA THR A 47 19.32 14.08 -3.05
C THR A 47 17.84 14.46 -3.22
N THR A 48 17.52 15.18 -4.30
CA THR A 48 16.13 15.56 -4.63
C THR A 48 15.26 14.33 -4.87
N GLY A 49 15.78 13.35 -5.61
CA GLY A 49 15.10 12.08 -5.87
C GLY A 49 14.77 11.33 -4.59
N THR A 50 15.70 11.24 -3.65
CA THR A 50 15.49 10.58 -2.35
C THR A 50 14.45 11.30 -1.49
N TRP A 51 14.46 12.64 -1.46
CA TRP A 51 13.43 13.43 -0.76
C TRP A 51 12.04 13.20 -1.37
N VAL A 52 11.94 13.26 -2.70
CA VAL A 52 10.68 13.04 -3.41
C VAL A 52 10.17 11.62 -3.19
N LEU A 53 11.05 10.61 -3.29
CA LEU A 53 10.71 9.21 -3.05
C LEU A 53 10.16 9.03 -1.63
N GLY A 54 10.89 9.52 -0.61
CA GLY A 54 10.44 9.46 0.78
C GLY A 54 9.08 10.12 1.00
N GLY A 55 8.92 11.35 0.51
CA GLY A 55 7.68 12.12 0.68
C GLY A 55 6.48 11.49 -0.02
N VAL A 56 6.64 11.11 -1.29
CA VAL A 56 5.55 10.50 -2.08
C VAL A 56 5.18 9.12 -1.53
N SER A 57 6.17 8.28 -1.18
CA SER A 57 5.89 6.96 -0.59
C SER A 57 5.15 7.08 0.74
N ALA A 58 5.55 8.01 1.61
CA ALA A 58 4.86 8.25 2.87
C ALA A 58 3.42 8.74 2.66
N LEU A 59 3.21 9.68 1.73
CA LEU A 59 1.87 10.17 1.40
C LEU A 59 0.97 9.05 0.85
N LEU A 60 1.50 8.20 -0.03
CA LEU A 60 0.79 7.05 -0.57
C LEU A 60 0.41 6.04 0.51
N LEU A 61 1.33 5.74 1.45
CA LEU A 61 1.05 4.86 2.57
C LEU A 61 0.00 5.44 3.53
N VAL A 62 0.04 6.75 3.81
CA VAL A 62 -1.02 7.43 4.57
C VAL A 62 -2.36 7.31 3.85
N GLY A 63 -2.39 7.57 2.54
CA GLY A 63 -3.60 7.36 1.73
C GLY A 63 -4.11 5.92 1.80
N CYS A 64 -3.21 4.94 1.73
CA CYS A 64 -3.55 3.53 1.88
C CYS A 64 -4.05 3.19 3.28
N GLY A 65 -3.49 3.77 4.35
CA GLY A 65 -3.90 3.56 5.73
C GLY A 65 -5.23 4.21 6.10
N LEU A 66 -5.60 5.31 5.44
CA LEU A 66 -6.91 5.95 5.63
C LEU A 66 -8.07 5.07 5.13
N ILE A 67 -7.87 4.25 4.10
CA ILE A 67 -8.89 3.36 3.55
C ILE A 67 -9.38 2.33 4.58
N PRO A 68 -8.52 1.48 5.19
CA PRO A 68 -8.93 0.52 6.19
C PRO A 68 -9.33 1.19 7.51
N LEU A 69 -8.78 2.36 7.85
CA LEU A 69 -9.25 3.14 9.00
C LEU A 69 -10.72 3.54 8.83
N LEU A 70 -11.06 4.13 7.67
CA LEU A 70 -12.43 4.52 7.35
C LEU A 70 -13.36 3.31 7.25
N ALA A 71 -12.90 2.20 6.67
CA ALA A 71 -13.66 0.96 6.59
C ALA A 71 -13.95 0.38 7.99
N GLY A 72 -12.96 0.36 8.88
CA GLY A 72 -13.13 -0.09 10.26
C GLY A 72 -13.99 0.84 11.10
N VAL A 73 -13.84 2.17 10.97
CA VAL A 73 -14.65 3.13 11.72
C VAL A 73 -16.12 3.11 11.26
N ARG A 74 -16.37 3.05 9.95
CA ARG A 74 -17.72 3.08 9.36
C ARG A 74 -18.36 1.69 9.23
N ASP A 75 -17.60 0.64 9.52
CA ASP A 75 -17.94 -0.77 9.29
C ASP A 75 -18.52 -1.04 7.89
N ARG A 76 -17.97 -0.36 6.88
CA ARG A 76 -18.42 -0.43 5.49
C ARG A 76 -17.26 -0.78 4.59
N ALA A 77 -17.51 -1.68 3.64
CA ALA A 77 -16.49 -2.11 2.68
C ALA A 77 -15.92 -0.91 1.88
N PRO A 78 -14.59 -0.90 1.64
CA PRO A 78 -13.97 0.13 0.82
C PRO A 78 -14.48 0.03 -0.63
N GLY A 79 -14.68 1.18 -1.27
CA GLY A 79 -15.07 1.26 -2.68
C GLY A 79 -13.99 0.68 -3.62
N ARG A 80 -14.32 0.54 -4.91
CA ARG A 80 -13.45 -0.08 -5.93
C ARG A 80 -12.05 0.54 -5.98
N PHE A 81 -11.95 1.87 -5.97
CA PHE A 81 -10.66 2.57 -5.95
C PHE A 81 -9.85 2.26 -4.69
N GLY A 82 -10.49 2.20 -3.53
CA GLY A 82 -9.81 1.87 -2.27
C GLY A 82 -9.25 0.45 -2.28
N ARG A 83 -9.99 -0.52 -2.83
CA ARG A 83 -9.48 -1.88 -3.02
C ARG A 83 -8.29 -1.94 -3.97
N ILE A 84 -8.37 -1.24 -5.11
CA ILE A 84 -7.25 -1.21 -6.07
C ILE A 84 -5.99 -0.65 -5.40
N ALA A 85 -6.11 0.43 -4.63
CA ALA A 85 -4.99 1.02 -3.90
C ALA A 85 -4.40 0.02 -2.87
N LEU A 86 -5.24 -0.66 -2.11
CA LEU A 86 -4.79 -1.67 -1.13
C LEU A 86 -4.14 -2.90 -1.79
N ILE A 87 -4.66 -3.36 -2.93
CA ILE A 87 -4.05 -4.43 -3.71
C ILE A 87 -2.68 -3.98 -4.24
N GLY A 88 -2.59 -2.77 -4.80
CA GLY A 88 -1.31 -2.19 -5.24
C GLY A 88 -0.30 -2.11 -4.11
N CYS A 89 -0.74 -1.64 -2.93
CA CYS A 89 0.08 -1.60 -1.72
C CYS A 89 0.57 -3.01 -1.33
N ALA A 90 -0.32 -4.00 -1.34
CA ALA A 90 0.02 -5.39 -1.03
C ALA A 90 1.05 -5.97 -2.03
N VAL A 91 0.89 -5.69 -3.32
CA VAL A 91 1.87 -6.11 -4.35
C VAL A 91 3.24 -5.50 -4.09
N VAL A 92 3.31 -4.19 -3.80
CA VAL A 92 4.57 -3.52 -3.46
C VAL A 92 5.22 -4.15 -2.23
N HIS A 93 4.45 -4.47 -1.18
CA HIS A 93 4.98 -5.15 0.01
C HIS A 93 5.47 -6.56 -0.29
N GLY A 94 4.79 -7.30 -1.16
CA GLY A 94 5.25 -8.62 -1.62
C GLY A 94 6.60 -8.53 -2.35
N VAL A 95 6.75 -7.56 -3.25
CA VAL A 95 8.00 -7.29 -3.98
C VAL A 95 9.11 -6.87 -3.00
N LEU A 96 8.84 -5.95 -2.09
CA LEU A 96 9.79 -5.53 -1.06
C LEU A 96 10.18 -6.70 -0.13
N GLY A 97 9.24 -7.58 0.21
CA GLY A 97 9.52 -8.81 0.96
C GLY A 97 10.55 -9.68 0.23
N ALA A 98 10.36 -9.91 -1.06
CA ALA A 98 11.29 -10.70 -1.87
C ALA A 98 12.68 -10.06 -1.97
N VAL A 99 12.78 -8.73 -2.02
CA VAL A 99 14.07 -8.01 -2.05
C VAL A 99 14.76 -8.05 -0.67
N THR A 100 14.00 -7.81 0.40
CA THR A 100 14.55 -7.68 1.76
C THR A 100 15.07 -8.99 2.33
N VAL A 101 14.48 -10.14 1.99
CA VAL A 101 15.00 -11.44 2.46
C VAL A 101 16.43 -11.71 1.95
N GLY A 102 16.78 -11.23 0.76
CA GLY A 102 18.12 -11.37 0.19
C GLY A 102 19.10 -10.28 0.63
N LEU A 103 18.66 -9.03 0.74
CA LEU A 103 19.56 -7.87 0.94
C LEU A 103 19.62 -7.33 2.36
N VAL A 104 18.55 -7.49 3.15
CA VAL A 104 18.41 -6.82 4.46
C VAL A 104 18.41 -7.83 5.60
N GLY A 105 17.65 -8.91 5.48
CA GLY A 105 17.63 -10.01 6.43
C GLY A 105 16.22 -10.50 6.81
N TRP A 106 16.19 -11.59 7.57
CA TRP A 106 14.97 -12.31 7.94
C TRP A 106 13.98 -11.51 8.78
N SER A 107 14.46 -10.63 9.67
CA SER A 107 13.58 -9.82 10.51
C SER A 107 12.77 -8.80 9.70
N ALA A 108 13.42 -8.09 8.77
CA ALA A 108 12.77 -7.16 7.85
C ALA A 108 11.76 -7.87 6.94
N PHE A 109 12.13 -9.04 6.42
CA PHE A 109 11.23 -9.89 5.67
C PHE A 109 9.98 -10.29 6.49
N ALA A 110 10.18 -10.78 7.72
CA ALA A 110 9.08 -11.18 8.59
C ALA A 110 8.13 -10.01 8.89
N PHE A 111 8.67 -8.82 9.15
CA PHE A 111 7.88 -7.60 9.32
C PHE A 111 7.02 -7.30 8.08
N LEU A 112 7.61 -7.30 6.87
CA LEU A 112 6.85 -7.08 5.64
C LEU A 112 5.80 -8.15 5.38
N MET A 113 6.05 -9.40 5.76
CA MET A 113 5.05 -10.47 5.66
C MET A 113 3.87 -10.27 6.63
N VAL A 114 4.12 -9.73 7.83
CA VAL A 114 3.05 -9.35 8.77
C VAL A 114 2.18 -8.24 8.16
N VAL A 115 2.80 -7.21 7.60
CA VAL A 115 2.09 -6.10 6.95
C VAL A 115 1.26 -6.61 5.76
N LEU A 116 1.88 -7.44 4.91
CA LEU A 116 1.20 -8.07 3.78
C LEU A 116 0.00 -8.92 4.24
N ALA A 117 0.17 -9.72 5.29
CA ALA A 117 -0.91 -10.53 5.84
C ALA A 117 -2.05 -9.65 6.37
N LEU A 118 -1.75 -8.53 7.04
CA LEU A 118 -2.75 -7.56 7.50
C LEU A 118 -3.52 -6.92 6.33
N LEU A 119 -2.83 -6.56 5.25
CA LEU A 119 -3.45 -6.01 4.04
C LEU A 119 -4.41 -7.03 3.39
N VAL A 120 -3.93 -8.26 3.18
CA VAL A 120 -4.73 -9.33 2.57
C VAL A 120 -5.92 -9.69 3.45
N PHE A 121 -5.71 -9.83 4.77
CA PHE A 121 -6.81 -10.10 5.71
C PHE A 121 -7.86 -9.00 5.65
N THR A 122 -7.44 -7.72 5.59
CA THR A 122 -8.38 -6.59 5.48
C THR A 122 -9.18 -6.63 4.17
N LEU A 123 -8.53 -6.96 3.05
CA LEU A 123 -9.19 -7.12 1.75
C LEU A 123 -10.21 -8.26 1.75
N LEU A 124 -9.90 -9.38 2.38
CA LEU A 124 -10.80 -10.53 2.49
C LEU A 124 -11.96 -10.24 3.46
N ALA A 125 -11.68 -9.62 4.60
CA ALA A 125 -12.67 -9.30 5.63
C ALA A 125 -13.71 -8.27 5.17
N TYR A 126 -13.34 -7.39 4.24
CA TYR A 126 -14.23 -6.41 3.61
C TYR A 126 -14.44 -6.69 2.11
N GLY A 127 -14.34 -7.96 1.69
CA GLY A 127 -14.55 -8.42 0.31
C GLY A 127 -15.98 -8.23 -0.19
N PRO A 128 -16.22 -8.27 -1.53
CA PRO A 128 -17.56 -8.11 -2.07
C PRO A 128 -18.40 -9.35 -1.71
N GLU A 129 -19.66 -9.16 -1.32
CA GLU A 129 -20.56 -10.29 -1.15
C GLU A 129 -20.78 -11.00 -2.50
N PRO A 130 -20.82 -12.35 -2.56
CA PRO A 130 -20.78 -13.13 -3.80
C PRO A 130 -21.97 -12.98 -4.79
N GLY A 131 -22.76 -11.90 -4.77
CA GLY A 131 -23.99 -11.78 -5.59
C GLY A 131 -24.35 -10.39 -6.11
N GLY A 132 -23.41 -9.44 -6.09
CA GLY A 132 -23.70 -8.03 -6.35
C GLY A 132 -23.54 -7.52 -7.79
N ASP A 133 -22.89 -8.26 -8.71
CA ASP A 133 -22.40 -7.69 -9.98
C ASP A 133 -22.99 -8.32 -11.26
N ASP A 134 -23.93 -9.25 -11.16
CA ASP A 134 -24.50 -9.97 -12.33
C ASP A 134 -25.92 -9.50 -12.76
N ARG A 135 -26.40 -8.33 -12.33
CA ARG A 135 -27.76 -7.84 -12.67
C ARG A 135 -27.83 -6.67 -13.65
N THR A 136 -26.83 -6.50 -14.52
CA THR A 136 -26.89 -5.43 -15.55
C THR A 136 -26.70 -5.94 -16.98
N GLY A 137 -26.81 -7.25 -17.21
CA GLY A 137 -26.47 -7.86 -18.50
C GLY A 137 -27.57 -8.56 -19.28
N ASP A 138 -28.79 -8.73 -18.78
CA ASP A 138 -29.83 -9.44 -19.54
C ASP A 138 -31.22 -8.85 -19.33
N GLY A 139 -31.77 -8.27 -20.39
CA GLY A 139 -32.99 -7.48 -20.31
C GLY A 139 -33.32 -6.73 -21.60
N LYS A 140 -33.08 -7.35 -22.77
CA LYS A 140 -33.79 -6.95 -23.99
C LYS A 140 -34.49 -8.18 -24.56
N ALA A 141 -35.70 -8.40 -24.06
CA ALA A 141 -36.65 -9.36 -24.57
C ALA A 141 -36.87 -9.17 -26.08
N ALA A 142 -36.68 -10.25 -26.83
CA ALA A 142 -37.15 -10.38 -28.20
C ALA A 142 -38.70 -10.44 -28.20
N PRO A 143 -39.40 -9.73 -29.10
CA PRO A 143 -40.81 -9.97 -29.30
C PRO A 143 -41.03 -11.28 -30.06
N ALA A 144 -42.04 -12.03 -29.58
CA ALA A 144 -42.43 -13.37 -29.98
C ALA A 144 -42.89 -13.48 -31.44
N ALA A 145 -42.61 -14.65 -32.04
CA ALA A 145 -43.24 -15.12 -33.26
C ALA A 145 -44.36 -16.11 -32.93
N ALA A 146 -45.42 -16.05 -33.76
CA ALA A 146 -46.62 -16.89 -33.87
C ALA A 146 -47.77 -16.59 -32.89
#